data_AF-A0A6U2CTJ0-F1
#
_entry.id   AF-A0A6U2CTJ0-F1
#
_cell.length_a   1.000
_cell.length_b   1.000
_cell.length_c   1.000
_cell.angle_alpha   90.00
_cell.angle_beta   90.00
_cell.angle_gamma   90.00
#
_symmetry.space_group_name_H-M   'P 1'
#
loop_
_entity.id
_entity.type
_entity.pdbx_description
1 polymer ?
#
loop_
_entity_poly.entity_id
_entity_poly.type
_entity_poly.pdbx_seq_one_letter_code
_entity_poly.pdbx_strand_id
1 'polypeptide(L)'
;MVQQPLSMGPVKPLERTENAYDINKTKPVTHYDLVMKELRGILNKLTLTNFDKLTQDIIKIEMVDPEELKGIVSTIFDKSLEEAHFCNMYARLCNQIKDKLPKFPEPDQPETDPVPGQEKPPKKELTFKRCLLNKCQEEFERADRYDELADTDSTPAERAAKSRKVRVRMLGNIKFIGELFAQKILNEKIMHECVKRLLSSTDEDTIECLCKLMATIGKILDHPKAKHYMDYYFDQMQLTAETVGKMPNGNRLKFMLRDTVDLRKANWVPRRETSGPKTIEQIRQEAAREGIVA
;
A
#
# COMPACT_ATOMS: atom_id res chain seq x y z
N MET A 1 -42.88 -44.50 33.65
CA MET A 1 -42.58 -43.24 34.38
C MET A 1 -42.62 -42.12 33.36
N VAL A 2 -43.67 -41.29 33.42
CA VAL A 2 -43.86 -40.15 32.50
C VAL A 2 -43.06 -38.97 33.05
N GLN A 3 -42.08 -38.47 32.30
CA GLN A 3 -41.36 -37.25 32.66
C GLN A 3 -42.30 -36.05 32.51
N GLN A 4 -42.54 -35.33 33.61
CA GLN A 4 -43.24 -34.04 33.59
C GLN A 4 -42.39 -32.99 32.86
N PRO A 5 -42.99 -32.13 32.02
CA PRO A 5 -42.27 -31.03 31.39
C PRO A 5 -41.94 -29.95 32.43
N LEU A 6 -40.66 -29.55 32.47
CA LEU A 6 -40.14 -28.41 33.23
C LEU A 6 -40.66 -27.09 32.64
N SER A 7 -41.94 -26.78 32.84
CA SER A 7 -42.50 -25.45 32.53
C SER A 7 -42.79 -24.71 33.83
N MET A 8 -41.73 -24.15 34.42
CA MET A 8 -41.80 -23.30 35.60
C MET A 8 -42.22 -21.87 35.20
N GLY A 9 -43.52 -21.57 35.37
CA GLY A 9 -44.04 -20.21 35.59
C GLY A 9 -43.80 -19.14 34.50
N PRO A 10 -44.35 -17.93 34.67
CA PRO A 10 -44.13 -16.83 33.75
C PRO A 10 -42.65 -16.40 33.77
N VAL A 11 -42.01 -16.44 32.60
CA VAL A 11 -40.62 -15.99 32.40
C VAL A 11 -40.52 -14.51 32.76
N LYS A 12 -39.63 -14.15 33.69
CA LYS A 12 -39.37 -12.74 34.04
C LYS A 12 -38.96 -11.96 32.77
N PRO A 13 -39.52 -10.75 32.55
CA PRO A 13 -39.12 -9.91 31.42
C PRO A 13 -37.61 -9.63 31.45
N LEU A 14 -36.97 -9.68 30.28
CA LEU A 14 -35.54 -9.41 30.13
C LEU A 14 -35.25 -7.95 30.53
N GLU A 15 -34.34 -7.76 31.47
CA GLU A 15 -33.84 -6.44 31.87
C GLU A 15 -32.82 -5.95 30.83
N ARG A 16 -32.96 -4.70 30.36
CA ARG A 16 -32.00 -4.10 29.43
C ARG A 16 -30.70 -3.81 30.18
N THR A 17 -29.61 -4.45 29.77
CA THR A 17 -28.26 -4.16 30.26
C THR A 17 -27.68 -2.91 29.59
N GLU A 18 -26.67 -2.28 30.20
CA GLU A 18 -26.00 -1.09 29.66
C GLU A 18 -25.37 -1.32 28.26
N ASN A 19 -25.08 -2.58 27.93
CA ASN A 19 -24.54 -3.04 26.65
C ASN A 19 -25.63 -3.50 25.66
N ALA A 20 -26.91 -3.23 25.92
CA ALA A 20 -27.99 -3.58 25.01
C ALA A 20 -27.83 -2.88 23.66
N TYR A 21 -27.89 -3.67 22.58
CA TYR A 21 -27.84 -3.15 21.20
C TYR A 21 -29.08 -2.28 20.94
N ASP A 22 -28.85 -0.97 20.79
CA ASP A 22 -29.91 0.02 20.57
C ASP A 22 -29.80 0.57 19.14
N ILE A 23 -30.81 0.25 18.31
CA ILE A 23 -30.93 0.73 16.92
C ILE A 23 -30.97 2.27 16.87
N ASN A 24 -31.39 2.93 17.96
CA ASN A 24 -31.47 4.40 18.06
C ASN A 24 -30.19 5.05 18.59
N LYS A 25 -29.17 4.30 19.01
CA LYS A 25 -27.81 4.82 19.31
C LYS A 25 -26.94 4.90 18.04
N THR A 26 -27.53 5.25 16.90
CA THR A 26 -26.76 5.53 15.69
C THR A 26 -26.09 6.89 15.86
N LYS A 27 -24.74 6.89 15.88
CA LYS A 27 -23.97 8.15 15.84
C LYS A 27 -24.45 8.98 14.64
N PRO A 28 -24.60 10.31 14.79
CA PRO A 28 -24.98 11.16 13.67
C PRO A 28 -23.96 10.98 12.54
N VAL A 29 -24.46 10.68 11.33
CA VAL A 29 -23.62 10.51 10.15
C VAL A 29 -23.00 11.85 9.81
N THR A 30 -21.68 11.94 9.88
CA THR A 30 -20.93 13.16 9.58
C THR A 30 -20.72 13.32 8.07
N HIS A 31 -20.38 14.53 7.62
CA HIS A 31 -19.99 14.75 6.22
C HIS A 31 -18.79 13.86 5.83
N TYR A 32 -17.81 13.74 6.73
CA TYR A 32 -16.69 12.80 6.61
C TYR A 32 -17.17 11.36 6.35
N ASP A 33 -18.16 10.86 7.09
CA ASP A 33 -18.67 9.49 6.89
C ASP A 33 -19.30 9.30 5.51
N LEU A 34 -19.99 10.32 4.99
CA LEU A 34 -20.58 10.31 3.65
C LEU A 34 -19.50 10.27 2.56
N VAL A 35 -18.49 11.15 2.67
CA VAL A 35 -17.33 11.19 1.76
C VAL A 35 -16.61 9.85 1.73
N MET A 36 -16.32 9.27 2.90
CA MET A 36 -15.63 7.98 2.98
C MET A 36 -16.49 6.83 2.47
N LYS A 37 -17.82 6.88 2.67
CA LYS A 37 -18.75 5.89 2.14
C LYS A 37 -18.81 5.94 0.61
N GLU A 38 -18.87 7.13 0.03
CA GLU A 38 -18.85 7.32 -1.42
C GLU A 38 -17.53 6.83 -2.02
N LEU A 39 -16.38 7.24 -1.45
CA LEU A 39 -15.07 6.78 -1.86
C LEU A 39 -14.96 5.25 -1.85
N ARG A 40 -15.35 4.60 -0.73
CA ARG A 40 -15.34 3.13 -0.63
C ARG A 40 -16.24 2.48 -1.69
N GLY A 41 -17.40 3.07 -1.97
CA GLY A 41 -18.31 2.61 -3.01
C GLY A 41 -17.67 2.66 -4.41
N ILE A 42 -16.88 3.69 -4.68
CA ILE A 42 -16.13 3.83 -5.94
C ILE A 42 -14.97 2.83 -6.00
N LEU A 43 -14.14 2.77 -4.95
CA LEU A 43 -12.97 1.88 -4.91
C LEU A 43 -13.35 0.41 -5.03
N ASN A 44 -14.47 -0.01 -4.43
CA ASN A 44 -14.97 -1.39 -4.57
C ASN A 44 -15.43 -1.75 -5.99
N LYS A 45 -15.69 -0.75 -6.83
CA LYS A 45 -16.05 -0.93 -8.25
C LYS A 45 -14.89 -0.66 -9.19
N LEU A 46 -13.72 -0.27 -8.67
CA LEU A 46 -12.59 0.16 -9.46
C LEU A 46 -11.99 -1.02 -10.22
N THR A 47 -11.98 -0.92 -11.54
CA THR A 47 -11.40 -1.91 -12.46
C THR A 47 -10.73 -1.19 -13.62
N LEU A 48 -9.93 -1.91 -14.41
CA LEU A 48 -9.25 -1.33 -15.57
C LEU A 48 -10.20 -0.77 -16.64
N THR A 49 -11.43 -1.29 -16.74
CA THR A 49 -12.40 -0.87 -17.78
C THR A 49 -13.14 0.40 -17.42
N ASN A 50 -13.40 0.63 -16.13
CA ASN A 50 -14.12 1.81 -15.63
C ASN A 50 -13.19 2.81 -14.91
N PHE A 51 -11.88 2.60 -14.99
CA PHE A 51 -10.85 3.35 -14.29
C PHE A 51 -10.98 4.86 -14.48
N ASP A 52 -11.02 5.34 -15.73
CA ASP A 52 -11.05 6.78 -16.02
C ASP A 52 -12.34 7.42 -15.50
N LYS A 53 -13.48 6.74 -15.68
CA LYS A 53 -14.78 7.22 -15.20
C LYS A 53 -14.79 7.35 -13.68
N LEU A 54 -14.41 6.29 -12.98
CA LEU A 54 -14.42 6.27 -11.51
C LEU A 54 -13.37 7.22 -10.91
N THR A 55 -12.27 7.47 -11.62
CA THR A 55 -11.30 8.50 -11.22
C THR A 55 -11.92 9.90 -11.30
N GLN A 56 -12.70 10.21 -12.35
CA GLN A 56 -13.44 11.47 -12.42
C GLN A 56 -14.49 11.59 -11.31
N ASP A 57 -15.16 10.49 -10.96
CA ASP A 57 -16.12 10.49 -9.87
C ASP A 57 -15.43 10.81 -8.53
N ILE A 58 -14.22 10.30 -8.27
CA ILE A 58 -13.42 10.66 -7.09
C ILE A 58 -13.05 12.16 -7.07
N ILE A 59 -12.69 12.73 -8.22
CA ILE A 59 -12.31 14.15 -8.31
C ILE A 59 -13.50 15.08 -8.00
N LYS A 60 -14.73 14.62 -8.27
CA LYS A 60 -15.96 15.39 -8.04
C LYS A 60 -16.46 15.34 -6.60
N ILE A 61 -15.88 14.48 -5.76
CA ILE A 61 -16.25 14.41 -4.35
C ILE A 61 -15.95 15.77 -3.71
N GLU A 62 -16.97 16.40 -3.16
CA GLU A 62 -16.83 17.67 -2.44
C GLU A 62 -16.15 17.41 -1.10
N MET A 63 -14.99 18.02 -0.89
CA MET A 63 -14.25 17.96 0.37
C MET A 63 -14.26 19.34 1.02
N VAL A 64 -14.55 19.36 2.32
CA VAL A 64 -14.66 20.60 3.11
C VAL A 64 -13.54 20.71 4.13
N ASP A 65 -12.95 19.58 4.55
CA ASP A 65 -11.98 19.51 5.65
C ASP A 65 -10.65 18.84 5.21
N PRO A 66 -9.47 19.33 5.64
CA PRO A 66 -8.21 18.59 5.51
C PRO A 66 -8.26 17.14 6.03
N GLU A 67 -9.06 16.82 7.04
CA GLU A 67 -9.22 15.45 7.54
C GLU A 67 -9.86 14.53 6.51
N GLU A 68 -10.77 15.03 5.67
CA GLU A 68 -11.36 14.24 4.57
C GLU A 68 -10.31 13.90 3.52
N LEU A 69 -9.42 14.84 3.19
CA LEU A 69 -8.31 14.58 2.28
C LEU A 69 -7.35 13.52 2.82
N LYS A 70 -7.03 13.57 4.13
CA LYS A 70 -6.22 12.54 4.81
C LYS A 70 -6.95 11.19 4.84
N GLY A 71 -8.26 11.19 5.04
CA GLY A 71 -9.10 9.99 5.03
C GLY A 71 -9.17 9.33 3.65
N ILE A 72 -9.23 10.12 2.58
CA ILE A 72 -9.19 9.61 1.19
C ILE A 72 -7.85 8.91 0.94
N VAL A 73 -6.73 9.57 1.27
CA VAL A 73 -5.39 8.98 1.14
C VAL A 73 -5.29 7.68 1.92
N SER A 74 -5.74 7.67 3.17
CA SER A 74 -5.66 6.49 4.04
C SER A 74 -6.49 5.33 3.48
N THR A 75 -7.70 5.61 2.99
CA THR A 75 -8.58 4.59 2.41
C THR A 75 -8.02 3.99 1.12
N ILE A 76 -7.46 4.82 0.22
CA ILE A 76 -6.80 4.33 -1.00
C ILE A 76 -5.58 3.47 -0.62
N PHE A 77 -4.81 3.92 0.38
CA PHE A 77 -3.64 3.19 0.85
C PHE A 77 -4.05 1.82 1.42
N ASP A 78 -4.98 1.76 2.38
CA ASP A 78 -5.44 0.50 2.97
C ASP A 78 -5.99 -0.45 1.90
N LYS A 79 -6.77 0.05 0.95
CA LYS A 79 -7.30 -0.75 -0.17
C LYS A 79 -6.18 -1.33 -1.05
N SER A 80 -5.12 -0.56 -1.29
CA SER A 80 -3.96 -1.04 -2.06
C SER A 80 -3.18 -2.15 -1.36
N LEU A 81 -3.23 -2.20 -0.02
CA LEU A 81 -2.59 -3.25 0.77
C LEU A 81 -3.44 -4.51 0.83
N GLU A 82 -4.75 -4.37 0.92
CA GLU A 82 -5.70 -5.49 0.85
C GLU A 82 -5.65 -6.17 -0.54
N GLU A 83 -5.54 -5.37 -1.59
CA GLU A 83 -5.59 -5.83 -2.98
C GLU A 83 -4.26 -5.64 -3.70
N ALA A 84 -3.21 -6.27 -3.17
CA ALA A 84 -1.83 -6.09 -3.63
C ALA A 84 -1.60 -6.34 -5.14
N HIS A 85 -2.46 -7.12 -5.82
CA HIS A 85 -2.39 -7.31 -7.27
C HIS A 85 -2.73 -6.04 -8.07
N PHE A 86 -3.49 -5.12 -7.48
CA PHE A 86 -3.94 -3.89 -8.12
C PHE A 86 -3.16 -2.65 -7.69
N CYS A 87 -2.03 -2.78 -6.96
CA CYS A 87 -1.18 -1.66 -6.53
C CYS A 87 -0.85 -0.69 -7.68
N ASN A 88 -0.55 -1.19 -8.88
CA ASN A 88 -0.25 -0.36 -10.05
C ASN A 88 -1.44 0.55 -10.44
N MET A 89 -2.67 0.00 -10.39
CA MET A 89 -3.89 0.75 -10.67
C MET A 89 -4.14 1.83 -9.62
N TYR A 90 -3.96 1.50 -8.34
CA TYR A 90 -4.05 2.48 -7.25
C TYR A 90 -2.99 3.58 -7.35
N ALA A 91 -1.76 3.24 -7.75
CA ALA A 91 -0.71 4.23 -7.95
C ALA A 91 -1.03 5.17 -9.13
N ARG A 92 -1.58 4.63 -10.23
CA ARG A 92 -2.09 5.44 -11.35
C ARG A 92 -3.22 6.36 -10.91
N LEU A 93 -4.12 5.88 -10.06
CA LEU A 93 -5.21 6.70 -9.49
C LEU A 93 -4.62 7.87 -8.70
N CYS A 94 -3.71 7.60 -7.76
CA CYS A 94 -3.00 8.63 -7.01
C CYS A 94 -2.34 9.67 -7.93
N ASN A 95 -1.74 9.24 -9.05
CA ASN A 95 -1.12 10.13 -10.01
C ASN A 95 -2.12 11.07 -10.70
N GLN A 96 -3.32 10.57 -11.03
CA GLN A 96 -4.35 11.36 -11.72
C GLN A 96 -5.07 12.36 -10.79
N ILE A 97 -5.19 12.04 -9.50
CA ILE A 97 -5.92 12.88 -8.54
C ILE A 97 -5.03 13.87 -7.78
N LYS A 98 -3.71 13.63 -7.69
CA LYS A 98 -2.79 14.42 -6.84
C LYS A 98 -2.83 15.93 -7.04
N ASP A 99 -3.09 16.38 -8.26
CA ASP A 99 -3.09 17.81 -8.65
C ASP A 99 -4.52 18.36 -8.86
N LYS A 100 -5.56 17.51 -8.73
CA LYS A 100 -6.96 17.86 -9.02
C LYS A 100 -7.83 17.98 -7.77
N LEU A 101 -7.41 17.40 -6.66
CA LEU A 101 -8.10 17.51 -5.37
C LEU A 101 -7.81 18.88 -4.72
N PRO A 102 -8.72 19.39 -3.86
CA PRO A 102 -8.56 20.66 -3.22
C PRO A 102 -7.36 20.69 -2.29
N LYS A 103 -6.86 21.90 -2.06
CA LYS A 103 -5.76 22.17 -1.16
C LYS A 103 -6.30 22.85 0.08
N PHE A 104 -5.75 22.53 1.23
CA PHE A 104 -6.15 23.10 2.51
C PHE A 104 -4.97 23.84 3.15
N PRO A 105 -5.21 24.87 3.98
CA PRO A 105 -4.15 25.47 4.77
C PRO A 105 -3.58 24.45 5.77
N GLU A 106 -2.25 24.39 5.92
CA GLU A 106 -1.62 23.50 6.90
C GLU A 106 -1.86 24.01 8.34
N PRO A 107 -2.36 23.18 9.27
CA PRO A 107 -2.79 23.62 10.61
C PRO A 107 -1.65 24.09 11.52
N ASP A 108 -0.42 23.60 11.31
CA ASP A 108 0.74 23.83 12.20
C ASP A 108 1.72 24.90 11.69
N GLN A 109 1.26 25.89 10.92
CA GLN A 109 2.12 27.02 10.59
C GLN A 109 2.25 27.97 11.78
N PRO A 110 3.45 28.13 12.38
CA PRO A 110 3.66 29.25 13.27
C PRO A 110 3.38 30.53 12.49
N GLU A 111 2.55 31.41 13.04
CA GLU A 111 2.41 32.77 12.53
C GLU A 111 3.77 33.47 12.75
N THR A 112 4.67 33.35 11.78
CA THR A 112 5.88 34.15 11.78
C THR A 112 5.48 35.56 11.38
N ASP A 113 5.62 36.51 12.30
CA ASP A 113 5.52 37.93 11.97
C ASP A 113 6.45 38.24 10.78
N PRO A 114 5.96 38.98 9.77
CA PRO A 114 6.80 39.33 8.63
C PRO A 114 8.01 40.14 9.11
N VAL A 115 9.21 39.65 8.81
CA VAL A 115 10.44 40.44 8.98
C VAL A 115 10.32 41.68 8.09
N PRO A 116 10.55 42.91 8.60
CA PRO A 116 10.44 44.13 7.81
C PRO A 116 11.32 44.04 6.55
N GLY A 117 10.71 44.10 5.36
CA GLY A 117 11.41 44.09 4.08
C GLY A 117 11.51 42.73 3.37
N GLN A 118 10.93 41.64 3.90
CA GLN A 118 10.80 40.37 3.17
C GLN A 118 9.32 40.04 2.91
N GLU A 119 9.02 39.59 1.70
CA GLU A 119 7.71 39.03 1.36
C GLU A 119 7.40 37.83 2.28
N LYS A 120 6.17 37.77 2.78
CA LYS A 120 5.72 36.67 3.65
C LYS A 120 5.93 35.34 2.91
N PRO A 121 6.66 34.36 3.49
CA PRO A 121 6.84 33.08 2.82
C PRO A 121 5.46 32.48 2.50
N PRO A 122 5.28 31.85 1.32
CA PRO A 122 3.99 31.30 0.94
C PRO A 122 3.53 30.32 2.01
N LYS A 123 2.27 30.46 2.46
CA LYS A 123 1.66 29.52 3.40
C LYS A 123 1.76 28.11 2.79
N LYS A 124 2.34 27.17 3.52
CA LYS A 124 2.37 25.76 3.10
C LYS A 124 0.94 25.24 2.98
N GLU A 125 0.62 24.69 1.82
CA GLU A 125 -0.68 24.10 1.54
C GLU A 125 -0.60 22.59 1.78
N LEU A 126 -1.56 22.05 2.52
CA LEU A 126 -1.82 20.63 2.60
C LEU A 126 -2.44 20.17 1.27
N THR A 127 -1.67 19.41 0.50
CA THR A 127 -2.07 18.84 -0.78
C THR A 127 -2.22 17.32 -0.67
N PHE A 128 -2.94 16.70 -1.61
CA PHE A 128 -3.03 15.24 -1.67
C PHE A 128 -1.64 14.59 -1.70
N LYS A 129 -0.72 15.15 -2.51
CA LYS A 129 0.66 14.67 -2.59
C LYS A 129 1.37 14.73 -1.24
N ARG A 130 1.19 15.82 -0.47
CA ARG A 130 1.77 15.96 0.88
C ARG A 130 1.19 14.94 1.85
N CYS A 131 -0.13 14.75 1.86
CA CYS A 131 -0.79 13.72 2.67
C CYS A 131 -0.30 12.31 2.31
N LEU A 132 -0.17 12.00 1.02
CA LEU A 132 0.33 10.71 0.54
C LEU A 132 1.77 10.45 0.98
N LEU A 133 2.65 11.47 0.88
CA LEU A 133 4.04 11.37 1.34
C LEU A 133 4.12 11.11 2.85
N ASN A 134 3.35 11.86 3.64
CA ASN A 134 3.28 11.67 5.08
C ASN A 134 2.76 10.27 5.43
N LYS A 135 1.76 9.77 4.69
CA LYS A 135 1.22 8.43 4.89
C LYS A 135 2.24 7.33 4.53
N CYS A 136 2.99 7.49 3.44
CA CYS A 136 4.05 6.55 3.08
C CYS A 136 5.12 6.47 4.17
N GLN A 137 5.52 7.61 4.75
CA GLN A 137 6.49 7.67 5.83
C GLN A 137 5.95 6.98 7.11
N GLU A 138 4.71 7.31 7.51
CA GLU A 138 4.06 6.71 8.68
C GLU A 138 3.97 5.18 8.55
N GLU A 139 3.53 4.70 7.37
CA GLU A 139 3.38 3.27 7.07
C GLU A 139 4.71 2.53 6.97
N PHE A 140 5.77 3.22 6.56
CA PHE A 140 7.13 2.69 6.53
C PHE A 140 7.68 2.52 7.95
N GLU A 141 7.58 3.56 8.79
CA GLU A 141 8.07 3.53 10.17
C GLU A 141 7.23 2.64 11.09
N ARG A 142 5.92 2.50 10.81
CA ARG A 142 5.05 1.62 11.60
C ARG A 142 5.46 0.15 11.51
N ALA A 143 6.04 -0.26 10.39
CA ALA A 143 6.50 -1.63 10.22
C ALA A 143 7.64 -2.01 11.21
N ASP A 144 8.41 -1.04 11.71
CA ASP A 144 9.46 -1.28 12.72
C ASP A 144 8.89 -1.45 14.13
N ARG A 145 7.78 -0.77 14.44
CA ARG A 145 7.16 -0.78 15.78
C ARG A 145 6.41 -2.07 16.11
N TYR A 146 6.07 -2.87 15.11
CA TYR A 146 5.30 -4.09 15.34
C TYR A 146 6.12 -5.24 15.92
N ASP A 147 7.44 -5.26 15.71
CA ASP A 147 8.34 -6.20 16.37
C ASP A 147 8.45 -5.91 17.88
N GLU A 148 8.20 -4.65 18.30
CA GLU A 148 8.19 -4.23 19.71
C GLU A 148 6.87 -4.56 20.44
N LEU A 149 5.75 -4.72 19.71
CA LEU A 149 4.43 -5.02 20.24
C LEU A 149 4.18 -6.53 20.48
N ALA A 150 5.23 -7.35 20.46
CA ALA A 150 5.16 -8.75 20.83
C ALA A 150 4.91 -8.90 22.33
N ASP A 151 3.62 -8.86 22.70
CA ASP A 151 3.12 -9.11 24.04
C ASP A 151 3.79 -10.36 24.66
N THR A 152 4.43 -10.20 25.83
CA THR A 152 5.22 -11.25 26.49
C THR A 152 4.39 -12.47 26.88
N ASP A 153 3.06 -12.30 27.01
CA ASP A 153 2.11 -13.35 27.39
C ASP A 153 1.49 -14.11 26.21
N SER A 154 1.84 -13.78 24.97
CA SER A 154 1.30 -14.48 23.78
C SER A 154 1.96 -15.86 23.57
N THR A 155 1.16 -16.86 23.20
CA THR A 155 1.67 -18.19 22.83
C THR A 155 2.63 -18.11 21.63
N PRO A 156 3.55 -19.08 21.45
CA PRO A 156 4.45 -19.10 20.29
C PRO A 156 3.70 -19.05 18.94
N ALA A 157 2.53 -19.69 18.86
CA ALA A 157 1.69 -19.69 17.66
C ALA A 157 1.08 -18.31 17.38
N GLU A 158 0.58 -17.63 18.41
CA GLU A 158 0.02 -16.27 18.27
C GLU A 158 1.10 -15.25 17.92
N ARG A 159 2.30 -15.35 18.50
CA ARG A 159 3.45 -14.52 18.11
C ARG A 159 3.84 -14.74 16.65
N ALA A 160 3.92 -15.99 16.19
CA ALA A 160 4.21 -16.31 14.80
C ALA A 160 3.15 -15.76 13.83
N ALA A 161 1.86 -15.87 14.19
CA ALA A 161 0.75 -15.33 13.39
C ALA A 161 0.77 -13.80 13.31
N LYS A 162 0.99 -13.12 14.46
CA LYS A 162 1.16 -11.65 14.51
C LYS A 162 2.35 -11.20 13.65
N SER A 163 3.51 -11.81 13.83
CA SER A 163 4.72 -11.52 13.04
C SER A 163 4.49 -11.73 11.53
N ARG A 164 3.81 -12.80 11.13
CA ARG A 164 3.46 -13.04 9.73
C ARG A 164 2.55 -11.94 9.18
N LYS A 165 1.52 -11.52 9.93
CA LYS A 165 0.58 -10.47 9.50
C LYS A 165 1.29 -9.13 9.31
N VAL A 166 2.20 -8.79 10.22
CA VAL A 166 3.04 -7.58 10.15
C VAL A 166 3.92 -7.62 8.91
N ARG A 167 4.60 -8.74 8.67
CA ARG A 167 5.47 -8.93 7.51
C ARG A 167 4.71 -8.81 6.20
N VAL A 168 3.56 -9.48 6.07
CA VAL A 168 2.71 -9.38 4.87
C VAL A 168 2.33 -7.92 4.60
N ARG A 169 1.94 -7.18 5.65
CA ARG A 169 1.60 -5.75 5.52
C ARG A 169 2.80 -4.90 5.12
N MET A 170 3.96 -5.11 5.74
CA MET A 170 5.21 -4.42 5.38
C MET A 170 5.59 -4.64 3.92
N LEU A 171 5.55 -5.88 3.43
CA LEU A 171 5.88 -6.19 2.04
C LEU A 171 4.85 -5.59 1.06
N GLY A 172 3.57 -5.58 1.44
CA GLY A 172 2.52 -4.85 0.71
C GLY A 172 2.78 -3.35 0.64
N ASN A 173 3.17 -2.74 1.76
CA ASN A 173 3.53 -1.32 1.84
C ASN A 173 4.69 -1.00 0.90
N ILE A 174 5.78 -1.77 0.94
CA ILE A 174 6.95 -1.55 0.09
C ILE A 174 6.59 -1.70 -1.39
N LYS A 175 5.77 -2.71 -1.74
CA LYS A 175 5.29 -2.89 -3.11
C LYS A 175 4.50 -1.68 -3.60
N PHE A 176 3.55 -1.17 -2.80
CA PHE A 176 2.75 -0.02 -3.19
C PHE A 176 3.58 1.27 -3.29
N ILE A 177 4.50 1.50 -2.35
CA ILE A 177 5.47 2.61 -2.39
C ILE A 177 6.31 2.53 -3.68
N GLY A 178 6.74 1.33 -4.08
CA GLY A 178 7.44 1.11 -5.36
C GLY A 178 6.61 1.53 -6.58
N GLU A 179 5.33 1.16 -6.62
CA GLU A 179 4.42 1.58 -7.70
C GLU A 179 4.19 3.10 -7.71
N LEU A 180 4.07 3.75 -6.54
CA LEU A 180 3.98 5.20 -6.44
C LEU A 180 5.24 5.92 -6.93
N PHE A 181 6.42 5.35 -6.66
CA PHE A 181 7.68 5.84 -7.21
C PHE A 181 7.76 5.65 -8.73
N ALA A 182 7.28 4.51 -9.25
CA ALA A 182 7.19 4.28 -10.70
C ALA A 182 6.30 5.32 -11.41
N GLN A 183 5.27 5.83 -10.73
CA GLN A 183 4.42 6.93 -11.19
C GLN A 183 5.06 8.33 -11.01
N LYS A 184 6.31 8.41 -10.54
CA LYS A 184 7.07 9.66 -10.26
C LYS A 184 6.38 10.57 -9.24
N ILE A 185 5.63 9.98 -8.30
CA ILE A 185 4.94 10.73 -7.23
C ILE A 185 5.89 10.93 -6.04
N LEU A 186 6.66 9.89 -5.71
CA LEU A 186 7.61 9.86 -4.59
C LEU A 186 9.04 10.22 -5.03
N ASN A 187 9.86 10.61 -4.07
CA ASN A 187 11.29 10.86 -4.27
C ASN A 187 12.11 9.57 -4.01
N GLU A 188 13.32 9.48 -4.56
CA GLU A 188 14.18 8.28 -4.46
C GLU A 188 14.65 7.95 -3.04
N LYS A 189 14.70 8.95 -2.14
CA LYS A 189 15.16 8.77 -0.75
C LYS A 189 14.42 7.64 -0.01
N ILE A 190 13.09 7.61 -0.08
CA ILE A 190 12.29 6.56 0.58
C ILE A 190 12.50 5.19 -0.09
N MET A 191 12.78 5.16 -1.40
CA MET A 191 13.07 3.91 -2.12
C MET A 191 14.38 3.30 -1.69
N HIS A 192 15.43 4.11 -1.48
CA HIS A 192 16.71 3.61 -0.97
C HIS A 192 16.56 2.96 0.41
N GLU A 193 15.73 3.52 1.28
CA GLU A 193 15.43 2.92 2.59
C GLU A 193 14.62 1.61 2.46
N CYS A 194 13.64 1.56 1.55
CA CYS A 194 12.92 0.32 1.25
C CYS A 194 13.86 -0.79 0.76
N VAL A 195 14.79 -0.50 -0.15
CA VAL A 195 15.74 -1.49 -0.69
C VAL A 195 16.70 -1.97 0.40
N LYS A 196 17.26 -1.06 1.22
CA LYS A 196 18.13 -1.43 2.35
C LYS A 196 17.43 -2.36 3.33
N ARG A 197 16.17 -2.07 3.68
CA ARG A 197 15.34 -2.88 4.59
C ARG A 197 15.06 -4.27 4.03
N LEU A 198 14.85 -4.39 2.72
CA LEU A 198 14.66 -5.70 2.10
C LEU A 198 15.98 -6.50 2.02
N LEU A 199 17.12 -5.82 1.85
CA LEU A 199 18.44 -6.47 1.82
C LEU A 199 18.89 -7.01 3.19
N SER A 200 18.34 -6.51 4.29
CA SER A 200 18.71 -6.95 5.64
C SER A 200 18.08 -8.27 6.08
N SER A 201 17.17 -8.88 5.28
CA SER A 201 16.57 -10.18 5.57
C SER A 201 16.78 -11.15 4.41
N THR A 202 17.01 -12.42 4.75
CA THR A 202 17.20 -13.51 3.79
C THR A 202 15.96 -14.41 3.68
N ASP A 203 14.80 -13.93 4.13
CA ASP A 203 13.55 -14.67 4.07
C ASP A 203 13.02 -14.74 2.63
N GLU A 204 12.35 -15.84 2.28
CA GLU A 204 11.78 -16.06 0.95
C GLU A 204 10.88 -14.91 0.48
N ASP A 205 9.94 -14.47 1.32
CA ASP A 205 9.00 -13.39 0.98
C ASP A 205 9.71 -12.04 0.77
N THR A 206 10.73 -11.75 1.58
CA THR A 206 11.52 -10.51 1.49
C THR A 206 12.35 -10.49 0.22
N ILE A 207 13.02 -11.60 -0.12
CA ILE A 207 13.82 -11.74 -1.34
C ILE A 207 12.93 -11.62 -2.58
N GLU A 208 11.76 -12.27 -2.57
CA GLU A 208 10.80 -12.17 -3.66
C GLU A 208 10.29 -10.72 -3.84
N CYS A 209 10.00 -10.03 -2.74
CA CYS A 209 9.61 -8.63 -2.74
C CYS A 209 10.72 -7.75 -3.31
N LEU A 210 11.97 -7.95 -2.91
CA LEU A 210 13.14 -7.22 -3.44
C LEU A 210 13.27 -7.38 -4.94
N CYS A 211 13.24 -8.62 -5.44
CA CYS A 211 13.39 -8.90 -6.86
C CYS A 211 12.27 -8.24 -7.68
N LYS A 212 11.02 -8.35 -7.23
CA LYS A 212 9.86 -7.71 -7.85
C LYS A 212 9.97 -6.18 -7.82
N LEU A 213 10.38 -5.61 -6.69
CA LEU A 213 10.58 -4.17 -6.54
C LEU A 213 11.62 -3.65 -7.53
N MET A 214 12.78 -4.32 -7.59
CA MET A 214 13.86 -3.94 -8.53
C MET A 214 13.43 -4.11 -9.99
N ALA A 215 12.63 -5.12 -10.32
CA ALA A 215 12.06 -5.24 -11.66
C ALA A 215 11.15 -4.05 -12.04
N THR A 216 10.37 -3.52 -11.09
CA THR A 216 9.47 -2.38 -11.33
C THR A 216 10.22 -1.05 -11.38
N ILE A 217 11.08 -0.76 -10.40
CA ILE A 217 11.67 0.57 -10.20
C ILE A 217 13.14 0.68 -10.56
N GLY A 218 13.82 -0.45 -10.80
CA GLY A 218 15.27 -0.48 -10.93
C GLY A 218 15.80 0.38 -12.08
N LYS A 219 15.12 0.38 -13.23
CA LYS A 219 15.47 1.26 -14.37
C LYS A 219 15.38 2.75 -14.02
N ILE A 220 14.43 3.14 -13.17
CA ILE A 220 14.22 4.53 -12.77
C ILE A 220 15.27 4.93 -11.71
N LEU A 221 15.64 4.00 -10.84
CA LEU A 221 16.61 4.21 -9.76
C LEU A 221 18.07 4.13 -10.24
N ASP A 222 18.36 3.43 -11.35
CA ASP A 222 19.72 3.24 -11.88
C ASP A 222 20.17 4.41 -12.77
N HIS A 223 20.54 5.53 -12.14
CA HIS A 223 21.10 6.70 -12.82
C HIS A 223 22.48 7.06 -12.25
N PRO A 224 23.30 7.87 -12.96
CA PRO A 224 24.71 8.09 -12.60
C PRO A 224 24.95 8.56 -11.16
N LYS A 225 24.03 9.35 -10.58
CA LYS A 225 24.15 9.83 -9.20
C LYS A 225 23.90 8.72 -8.16
N ALA A 226 23.00 7.79 -8.45
CA ALA A 226 22.66 6.67 -7.57
C ALA A 226 23.47 5.39 -7.87
N LYS A 227 24.37 5.42 -8.85
CA LYS A 227 25.17 4.25 -9.27
C LYS A 227 25.84 3.53 -8.10
N HIS A 228 26.48 4.26 -7.19
CA HIS A 228 27.16 3.67 -6.04
C HIS A 228 26.21 2.90 -5.10
N TYR A 229 24.97 3.37 -4.91
CA TYR A 229 23.96 2.64 -4.16
C TYR A 229 23.53 1.38 -4.91
N MET A 230 23.31 1.49 -6.21
CA MET A 230 22.88 0.37 -7.03
C MET A 230 23.96 -0.71 -7.11
N ASP A 231 25.22 -0.35 -7.28
CA ASP A 231 26.35 -1.28 -7.25
C ASP A 231 26.39 -2.05 -5.92
N TYR A 232 26.30 -1.32 -4.79
CA TYR A 232 26.20 -1.95 -3.47
C TYR A 232 25.00 -2.90 -3.35
N TYR A 233 23.80 -2.50 -3.78
CA TYR A 233 22.60 -3.35 -3.69
C TYR A 233 22.77 -4.65 -4.47
N PHE A 234 23.32 -4.58 -5.68
CA PHE A 234 23.48 -5.75 -6.53
C PHE A 234 24.61 -6.67 -6.06
N ASP A 235 25.67 -6.12 -5.47
CA ASP A 235 26.70 -6.91 -4.80
C ASP A 235 26.09 -7.68 -3.61
N GLN A 236 25.27 -7.02 -2.79
CA GLN A 236 24.54 -7.69 -1.70
C GLN A 236 23.58 -8.77 -2.21
N MET A 237 22.81 -8.50 -3.28
CA MET A 237 21.93 -9.50 -3.89
C MET A 237 22.70 -10.72 -4.37
N GLN A 238 23.91 -10.54 -4.93
CA GLN A 238 24.75 -11.64 -5.37
C GLN A 238 25.30 -12.46 -4.19
N LEU A 239 25.74 -11.81 -3.12
CA LEU A 239 26.16 -12.49 -1.88
C LEU A 239 25.00 -13.29 -1.25
N THR A 240 23.82 -12.70 -1.20
CA THR A 240 22.60 -13.37 -0.71
C THR A 240 22.27 -14.56 -1.59
N ALA A 241 22.39 -14.46 -2.92
CA ALA A 241 22.12 -15.55 -3.84
C ALA A 241 23.02 -16.78 -3.59
N GLU A 242 24.31 -16.57 -3.30
CA GLU A 242 25.22 -17.66 -2.95
C GLU A 242 24.95 -18.24 -1.56
N THR A 243 24.48 -17.41 -0.63
CA THR A 243 24.12 -17.84 0.73
C THR A 243 22.86 -18.71 0.70
N VAL A 244 21.77 -18.21 0.12
CA VAL A 244 20.50 -18.96 0.02
C VAL A 244 20.64 -20.19 -0.85
N GLY A 245 21.52 -20.17 -1.86
CA GLY A 245 21.82 -21.32 -2.70
C GLY A 245 22.39 -22.54 -1.98
N LYS A 246 22.97 -22.35 -0.79
CA LYS A 246 23.48 -23.45 0.06
C LYS A 246 22.41 -24.05 0.95
N MET A 247 21.25 -23.41 1.08
CA MET A 247 20.14 -23.89 1.91
C MET A 247 19.31 -24.94 1.17
N PRO A 248 18.67 -25.88 1.89
CA PRO A 248 17.68 -26.78 1.30
C PRO A 248 16.59 -25.98 0.56
N ASN A 249 16.29 -26.36 -0.68
CA ASN A 249 15.30 -25.69 -1.55
C ASN A 249 15.60 -24.21 -1.90
N GLY A 250 16.80 -23.68 -1.59
CA GLY A 250 17.16 -22.29 -1.87
C GLY A 250 17.47 -21.98 -3.33
N ASN A 251 17.49 -22.98 -4.21
CA ASN A 251 17.76 -22.81 -5.65
C ASN A 251 16.76 -21.86 -6.33
N ARG A 252 15.47 -21.92 -5.97
CA ARG A 252 14.46 -20.98 -6.50
C ARG A 252 14.84 -19.52 -6.21
N LEU A 253 15.21 -19.23 -4.97
CA LEU A 253 15.59 -17.88 -4.53
C LEU A 253 16.91 -17.44 -5.17
N LYS A 254 17.89 -18.34 -5.24
CA LYS A 254 19.16 -18.11 -5.93
C LYS A 254 18.95 -17.70 -7.39
N PHE A 255 18.13 -18.44 -8.13
CA PHE A 255 17.87 -18.11 -9.54
C PHE A 255 17.10 -16.81 -9.69
N MET A 256 16.10 -16.54 -8.84
CA MET A 256 15.36 -15.29 -8.85
C MET A 256 16.25 -14.05 -8.61
N LEU A 257 17.19 -14.14 -7.66
CA LEU A 257 18.17 -13.08 -7.41
C LEU A 257 19.12 -12.90 -8.62
N ARG A 258 19.62 -14.00 -9.19
CA ARG A 258 20.49 -13.96 -10.38
C ARG A 258 19.77 -13.39 -11.60
N ASP A 259 18.50 -13.73 -11.81
CA ASP A 259 17.69 -13.18 -12.89
C ASP A 259 17.55 -11.66 -12.76
N THR A 260 17.40 -11.16 -11.53
CA THR A 260 17.34 -9.72 -11.26
C THR A 260 18.70 -9.05 -11.52
N VAL A 261 19.81 -9.67 -11.11
CA VAL A 261 21.17 -9.21 -11.42
C VAL A 261 21.42 -9.16 -12.92
N ASP A 262 21.00 -10.19 -13.65
CA ASP A 262 21.11 -10.25 -15.11
C ASP A 262 20.23 -9.20 -15.79
N LEU A 263 19.04 -8.91 -15.26
CA LEU A 263 18.18 -7.84 -15.76
C LEU A 263 18.89 -6.48 -15.75
N ARG A 264 19.62 -6.17 -14.68
CA ARG A 264 20.43 -4.95 -14.61
C ARG A 264 21.58 -4.97 -15.61
N LYS A 265 22.31 -6.09 -15.74
CA LYS A 265 23.39 -6.26 -16.73
C LYS A 265 22.89 -6.11 -18.17
N ALA A 266 21.65 -6.51 -18.43
CA ALA A 266 20.96 -6.33 -19.69
C ALA A 266 20.34 -4.94 -19.87
N ASN A 267 20.79 -3.93 -19.10
CA ASN A 267 20.28 -2.56 -19.13
C ASN A 267 18.75 -2.47 -18.93
N TRP A 268 18.23 -3.29 -18.01
CA TRP A 268 16.80 -3.33 -17.65
C TRP A 268 15.87 -3.69 -18.82
N VAL A 269 16.37 -4.47 -19.79
CA VAL A 269 15.57 -5.04 -20.87
C VAL A 269 15.06 -6.43 -20.44
N PRO A 270 13.75 -6.61 -20.20
CA PRO A 270 13.21 -7.90 -19.80
C PRO A 270 13.35 -8.94 -20.92
N ARG A 271 13.64 -10.19 -20.55
CA ARG A 271 13.66 -11.32 -21.51
C ARG A 271 12.25 -11.75 -21.94
N ARG A 272 11.22 -11.42 -21.15
CA ARG A 272 9.79 -11.69 -21.37
C ARG A 272 8.97 -10.52 -20.84
N GLU A 273 7.85 -10.19 -21.48
CA GLU A 273 6.93 -9.17 -20.95
C GLU A 273 6.25 -9.67 -19.67
N THR A 274 6.24 -8.85 -18.62
CA THR A 274 5.53 -9.14 -17.36
C THR A 274 4.03 -8.97 -17.54
N SER A 275 3.26 -10.05 -17.38
CA SER A 275 1.80 -10.05 -17.49
C SER A 275 1.14 -9.45 -16.25
N GLY A 276 0.69 -8.20 -16.34
CA GLY A 276 -0.24 -7.58 -15.37
C GLY A 276 -1.70 -7.96 -15.64
N PRO A 277 -2.65 -7.55 -14.78
CA PRO A 277 -4.07 -7.68 -15.10
C PRO A 277 -4.37 -6.96 -16.42
N LYS A 278 -4.95 -7.70 -17.36
CA LYS A 278 -5.34 -7.22 -18.69
C LYS A 278 -6.85 -6.98 -18.70
N THR A 279 -7.29 -6.03 -19.53
CA THR A 279 -8.72 -5.88 -19.81
C THR A 279 -9.24 -7.10 -20.59
N ILE A 280 -10.55 -7.37 -20.51
CA ILE A 280 -11.18 -8.43 -21.32
C ILE A 280 -10.86 -8.22 -22.81
N GLU A 281 -10.81 -6.98 -23.26
CA GLU A 281 -10.49 -6.63 -24.64
C GLU A 281 -9.03 -7.00 -25.00
N GLN A 282 -8.07 -6.69 -24.12
CA GLN A 282 -6.68 -7.12 -24.31
C GLN A 282 -6.52 -8.63 -24.33
N ILE A 283 -7.26 -9.35 -23.47
CA ILE A 283 -7.27 -10.82 -23.44
C ILE A 283 -7.86 -11.37 -24.75
N ARG A 284 -8.96 -10.78 -25.25
CA ARG A 284 -9.58 -11.17 -26.53
C ARG A 284 -8.67 -10.89 -27.72
N GLN A 285 -8.00 -9.75 -27.74
CA GLN A 285 -7.04 -9.39 -28.79
C GLN A 285 -5.80 -10.28 -28.78
N GLU A 286 -5.30 -10.67 -27.61
CA GLU A 286 -4.20 -11.62 -27.46
C GLU A 286 -4.62 -13.02 -27.90
N ALA A 287 -5.80 -13.49 -27.48
CA ALA A 287 -6.34 -14.77 -27.91
C ALA A 287 -6.61 -14.82 -29.43
N ALA A 288 -7.06 -13.71 -30.04
CA ALA A 288 -7.20 -13.58 -31.49
C ALA A 288 -5.84 -13.59 -32.20
N ARG A 289 -4.82 -12.93 -31.62
CA ARG A 289 -3.45 -12.92 -32.16
C ARG A 289 -2.77 -14.28 -32.05
N GLU A 290 -3.09 -15.04 -31.01
CA GLU A 290 -2.59 -16.41 -30.76
C GLU A 290 -3.44 -17.49 -31.46
N GLY A 291 -4.50 -17.10 -32.19
CA GLY A 291 -5.34 -18.03 -32.96
C GLY A 291 -6.21 -18.95 -32.11
N ILE A 292 -6.45 -18.60 -30.84
CA ILE A 292 -7.22 -19.39 -29.86
C ILE A 292 -8.74 -19.11 -29.99
N VAL A 293 -9.12 -17.97 -30.59
CA VAL A 293 -10.52 -17.62 -30.85
C VAL A 293 -10.65 -17.12 -32.29
N ALA A 294 -11.53 -17.76 -33.05
CA ALA A 294 -11.93 -17.36 -34.41
C ALA A 294 -12.98 -16.25 -34.38
#